data_AF-F4CDA6-F1
#
_entry.id   AF-F4CDA6-F1
#
_cell.length_a   1.000
_cell.length_b   1.000
_cell.length_c   1.000
_cell.angle_alpha   90.00
_cell.angle_beta   90.00
_cell.angle_gamma   90.00
#
_symmetry.space_group_name_H-M   'P 1'
#
loop_
_entity.id
_entity.type
_entity.pdbx_description
1 polymer ?
#
loop_
_entity_poly.entity_id
_entity_poly.type
_entity_poly.pdbx_seq_one_letter_code
_entity_poly.pdbx_strand_id
1 'polypeptide(L)'
;MKKQQMVRGLVIFSFILLASFKSSYAQNVEIPIILPYTGNFNNWIITFTSGSDTYTFETNDDTFDSGVIGMLPKGTYTVNFDCPYFGSENFDILVYNGGEIVRQGITSSRDLTLYNVVIGDEPLIQIDAGY
;
A
#
# COMPACT_ATOMS: atom_id res chain seq x y z
N MET A 1 -23.76 40.81 -66.34
CA MET A 1 -22.65 40.22 -65.55
C MET A 1 -23.17 39.92 -64.15
N LYS A 2 -23.35 38.64 -63.81
CA LYS A 2 -23.81 38.17 -62.49
C LYS A 2 -22.59 37.93 -61.59
N LYS A 3 -22.59 38.44 -60.36
CA LYS A 3 -21.77 37.89 -59.26
C LYS A 3 -22.63 37.76 -58.00
N GLN A 4 -22.58 36.55 -57.47
CA GLN A 4 -23.43 35.97 -56.45
C GLN A 4 -23.19 36.58 -55.07
N GLN A 5 -24.28 36.85 -54.35
CA GLN A 5 -24.28 36.84 -52.89
C GLN A 5 -24.30 35.38 -52.42
N MET A 6 -23.40 35.03 -51.50
CA MET A 6 -23.48 33.78 -50.75
C MET A 6 -23.41 34.07 -49.24
N VAL A 7 -24.59 33.93 -48.64
CA VAL A 7 -24.94 33.36 -47.33
C VAL A 7 -23.78 33.11 -46.35
N ARG A 8 -23.79 33.83 -45.22
CA ARG A 8 -22.99 33.53 -44.03
C ARG A 8 -23.61 32.34 -43.29
N GLY A 9 -23.04 31.16 -43.51
CA GLY A 9 -23.37 29.93 -42.79
C GLY A 9 -22.73 29.89 -41.40
N LEU A 10 -23.57 29.66 -40.40
CA LEU A 10 -23.31 29.42 -38.99
C LEU A 10 -22.43 28.17 -38.78
N VAL A 11 -21.32 28.28 -38.03
CA VAL A 11 -20.57 27.12 -37.51
C VAL A 11 -20.67 27.12 -36.00
N ILE A 12 -21.53 26.25 -35.47
CA ILE A 12 -21.62 25.94 -34.05
C ILE A 12 -20.45 24.99 -33.73
N PHE A 13 -19.43 25.49 -33.05
CA PHE A 13 -18.36 24.66 -32.49
C PHE A 13 -18.91 23.99 -31.22
N SER A 14 -19.35 22.74 -31.35
CA SER A 14 -19.61 21.86 -30.20
C SER A 14 -18.29 21.57 -29.50
N PHE A 15 -18.05 22.22 -28.36
CA PHE A 15 -17.00 21.81 -27.43
C PHE A 15 -17.41 20.48 -26.79
N ILE A 16 -16.81 19.40 -27.28
CA ILE A 16 -16.89 18.08 -26.64
C ILE A 16 -16.15 18.20 -25.31
N LEU A 17 -16.90 18.11 -24.21
CA LEU A 17 -16.35 17.96 -22.87
C LEU A 17 -15.70 16.57 -22.79
N LEU A 18 -14.39 16.49 -23.10
CA LEU A 18 -13.60 15.31 -22.80
C LEU A 18 -13.47 15.21 -21.28
N ALA A 19 -14.33 14.40 -20.67
CA ALA A 19 -14.16 13.95 -19.31
C ALA A 19 -12.75 13.36 -19.17
N SER A 20 -11.94 13.99 -18.33
CA SER A 20 -10.64 13.47 -17.96
C SER A 20 -10.86 12.22 -17.13
N PHE A 21 -10.77 11.04 -17.76
CA PHE A 21 -10.63 9.79 -17.03
C PHE A 21 -9.29 9.84 -16.29
N LYS A 22 -9.32 10.14 -14.98
CA LYS A 22 -8.18 9.89 -14.10
C LYS A 22 -8.12 8.39 -13.84
N SER A 23 -7.65 7.61 -14.82
CA SER A 23 -7.03 6.33 -14.51
C SER A 23 -5.59 6.62 -14.10
N SER A 24 -5.42 7.09 -12.86
CA SER A 24 -4.09 7.08 -12.25
C SER A 24 -3.81 5.62 -11.94
N TYR A 25 -3.04 4.95 -12.79
CA TYR A 25 -2.44 3.68 -12.40
C TYR A 25 -1.63 3.98 -11.14
N ALA A 26 -2.05 3.42 -10.01
CA ALA A 26 -1.28 3.53 -8.79
C ALA A 26 0.10 2.92 -9.06
N GLN A 27 1.16 3.70 -8.86
CA GLN A 27 2.52 3.22 -9.04
C GLN A 27 2.78 2.13 -8.00
N ASN A 28 3.31 0.98 -8.42
CA ASN A 28 3.76 -0.05 -7.49
C ASN A 28 5.01 0.41 -6.75
N VAL A 29 5.10 0.08 -5.47
CA VAL A 29 6.25 0.32 -4.61
C VAL A 29 6.69 -0.97 -3.95
N GLU A 30 7.99 -1.08 -3.71
CA GLU A 30 8.55 -2.13 -2.86
C GLU A 30 8.12 -1.90 -1.41
N ILE A 31 7.91 -2.99 -0.67
CA ILE A 31 7.63 -2.97 0.76
C ILE A 31 8.85 -3.56 1.49
N PRO A 32 9.75 -2.71 1.98
CA PRO A 32 10.77 -3.10 2.94
C PRO A 32 10.13 -3.51 4.28
N ILE A 33 10.72 -4.50 4.92
CA ILE A 33 10.47 -4.91 6.29
C ILE A 33 11.77 -4.96 7.07
N ILE A 34 11.70 -4.63 8.36
CA ILE A 34 12.71 -4.90 9.38
C ILE A 34 12.08 -5.83 10.40
N LEU A 35 12.69 -7.00 10.60
CA LEU A 35 12.21 -8.01 11.53
C LEU A 35 12.95 -7.92 12.88
N PRO A 36 12.39 -8.46 13.97
CA PRO A 36 13.05 -8.41 15.26
C PRO A 36 14.38 -9.17 15.25
N TYR A 37 15.45 -8.51 15.70
CA TYR A 37 16.82 -9.05 15.70
C TYR A 37 17.01 -10.30 16.58
N THR A 38 16.16 -10.50 17.58
CA THR A 38 16.27 -11.60 18.54
C THR A 38 15.12 -12.60 18.39
N GLY A 39 15.41 -13.89 18.53
CA GLY A 39 14.36 -14.93 18.70
C GLY A 39 13.93 -15.69 17.43
N ASN A 40 14.53 -15.43 16.27
CA ASN A 40 14.17 -16.05 14.98
C ASN A 40 12.67 -15.89 14.66
N PHE A 41 12.13 -14.69 14.89
CA PHE A 41 10.71 -14.38 14.64
C PHE A 41 10.47 -14.06 13.16
N ASN A 42 10.85 -14.97 12.27
CA ASN A 42 10.95 -14.70 10.83
C ASN A 42 9.78 -15.26 10.00
N ASN A 43 8.73 -15.79 10.63
CA ASN A 43 7.59 -16.42 9.94
C ASN A 43 6.34 -15.55 10.04
N TRP A 44 6.30 -14.44 9.30
CA TRP A 44 5.16 -13.53 9.25
C TRP A 44 4.34 -13.75 7.99
N ILE A 45 3.03 -13.66 8.13
CA ILE A 45 2.09 -13.52 7.01
C ILE A 45 1.48 -12.12 7.13
N ILE A 46 1.68 -11.31 6.09
CA ILE A 46 1.22 -9.92 6.06
C ILE A 46 0.28 -9.77 4.87
N THR A 47 -0.99 -9.48 5.16
CA THR A 47 -2.05 -9.38 4.16
C THR A 47 -2.56 -7.94 4.07
N PHE A 48 -2.47 -7.36 2.88
CA PHE A 48 -2.97 -6.04 2.53
C PHE A 48 -4.27 -6.17 1.73
N THR A 49 -5.34 -5.54 2.20
CA THR A 49 -6.64 -5.53 1.50
C THR A 49 -7.06 -4.10 1.18
N SER A 50 -7.40 -3.83 -0.09
CA SER A 50 -7.95 -2.57 -0.56
C SER A 50 -9.11 -2.83 -1.53
N GLY A 51 -10.35 -2.65 -1.05
CA GLY A 51 -11.54 -2.97 -1.83
C GLY A 51 -11.61 -4.48 -2.14
N SER A 52 -11.55 -4.84 -3.43
CA SER A 52 -11.50 -6.24 -3.88
C SER A 52 -10.09 -6.81 -3.96
N ASP A 53 -9.06 -5.96 -3.90
CA ASP A 53 -7.67 -6.39 -4.11
C ASP A 53 -7.08 -6.88 -2.79
N THR A 54 -6.37 -8.01 -2.85
CA THR A 54 -5.67 -8.61 -1.71
C THR A 54 -4.25 -9.00 -2.12
N TYR A 55 -3.28 -8.59 -1.31
CA TYR A 55 -1.86 -8.92 -1.49
C TYR A 55 -1.36 -9.58 -0.22
N THR A 56 -0.76 -10.76 -0.32
CA THR A 56 -0.23 -11.50 0.81
C THR A 56 1.26 -11.73 0.60
N PHE A 57 2.04 -11.41 1.63
CA PHE A 57 3.48 -11.62 1.65
C PHE A 57 3.87 -12.44 2.86
N GLU A 58 4.91 -13.23 2.68
CA GLU A 58 5.42 -14.13 3.71
C GLU A 58 6.90 -13.85 3.93
N THR A 59 7.34 -13.88 5.18
CA THR A 59 8.76 -13.93 5.53
C THR A 59 9.11 -15.36 5.97
N ASN A 60 10.38 -15.75 5.84
CA ASN A 60 10.84 -17.08 6.26
C ASN A 60 12.19 -17.05 7.00
N ASP A 61 12.56 -18.21 7.52
CA ASP A 61 13.74 -18.54 8.33
C ASP A 61 15.10 -18.28 7.67
N ASP A 62 15.19 -18.07 6.35
CA ASP A 62 16.44 -18.06 5.57
C ASP A 62 17.35 -16.83 5.81
N THR A 63 17.22 -16.17 6.96
CA THR A 63 17.91 -14.96 7.46
C THR A 63 17.63 -13.70 6.64
N PHE A 64 16.60 -12.96 7.06
CA PHE A 64 16.37 -11.58 6.63
C PHE A 64 16.17 -10.68 7.86
N ASP A 65 17.25 -10.10 8.38
CA ASP A 65 17.15 -9.03 9.40
C ASP A 65 16.37 -7.82 8.84
N SER A 66 16.50 -7.58 7.53
CA SER A 66 15.77 -6.55 6.78
C SER A 66 15.73 -6.86 5.29
N GLY A 67 14.58 -6.72 4.63
CA GLY A 67 14.44 -7.02 3.20
C GLY A 67 13.16 -6.52 2.56
N VAL A 68 13.02 -6.72 1.25
CA VAL A 68 11.78 -6.41 0.52
C VAL A 68 10.89 -7.64 0.51
N ILE A 69 9.70 -7.55 1.10
CA ILE A 69 8.72 -8.66 1.15
C ILE A 69 7.86 -8.76 -0.12
N GLY A 70 7.82 -7.70 -0.92
CA GLY A 70 7.14 -7.69 -2.19
C GLY A 70 6.86 -6.28 -2.71
N MET A 71 5.96 -6.20 -3.70
CA MET A 71 5.53 -4.94 -4.30
C MET A 71 4.00 -4.88 -4.36
N LEU A 72 3.43 -3.71 -4.06
CA LEU A 72 2.00 -3.45 -4.26
C LEU A 72 1.73 -2.00 -4.68
N PRO A 73 0.57 -1.68 -5.27
CA PRO A 73 0.24 -0.33 -5.69
C PRO A 73 0.20 0.66 -4.51
N LYS A 74 0.57 1.93 -4.74
CA LYS A 74 0.31 2.98 -3.74
C LYS A 74 -1.18 3.06 -3.43
N GLY A 75 -1.53 3.17 -2.14
CA GLY A 75 -2.92 3.13 -1.72
C GLY A 75 -3.13 3.16 -0.22
N THR A 76 -4.39 2.97 0.18
CA THR A 76 -4.78 2.83 1.58
C THR A 76 -5.33 1.43 1.80
N TYR A 77 -4.81 0.74 2.82
CA TYR A 77 -5.05 -0.69 3.05
C TYR A 77 -5.57 -0.95 4.46
N THR A 78 -6.35 -2.02 4.60
CA THR A 78 -6.41 -2.78 5.86
C THR A 78 -5.27 -3.79 5.82
N VAL A 79 -4.43 -3.80 6.85
CA VAL A 79 -3.26 -4.68 6.92
C VAL A 79 -3.41 -5.61 8.10
N ASN A 80 -3.44 -6.90 7.82
CA ASN A 80 -3.43 -7.95 8.83
C ASN A 80 -2.02 -8.52 8.94
N PHE A 81 -1.54 -8.63 10.16
CA PHE A 81 -0.32 -9.31 10.54
C PHE A 81 -0.71 -10.58 11.27
N ASP A 82 -0.09 -11.68 10.90
CA ASP A 82 -0.18 -12.98 11.56
C ASP A 82 1.24 -13.55 11.70
N CYS A 83 1.55 -14.09 12.86
CA CYS A 83 2.77 -14.85 13.08
C CYS A 83 2.53 -15.93 14.16
N PRO A 84 3.23 -17.08 14.08
CA PRO A 84 3.04 -18.16 15.05
C PRO A 84 3.50 -17.80 16.47
N TYR A 85 4.22 -16.68 16.63
CA TYR A 85 4.83 -16.25 17.89
C TYR A 85 3.97 -15.30 18.73
N PHE A 86 2.87 -14.78 18.17
CA PHE A 86 1.97 -13.86 18.85
C PHE A 86 1.36 -14.38 20.17
N GLY A 87 1.34 -15.70 20.37
CA GLY A 87 0.88 -16.31 21.63
C GLY A 87 1.97 -16.47 22.70
N SER A 88 3.24 -16.26 22.35
CA SER A 88 4.39 -16.43 23.23
C SER A 88 5.13 -15.13 23.52
N GLU A 89 5.01 -14.15 22.63
CA GLU A 89 5.77 -12.90 22.66
C GLU A 89 4.89 -11.70 22.31
N ASN A 90 5.31 -10.53 22.80
CA ASN A 90 4.70 -9.25 22.46
C ASN A 90 5.48 -8.58 21.33
N PHE A 91 4.76 -7.94 20.41
CA PHE A 91 5.35 -7.21 19.29
C PHE A 91 4.80 -5.80 19.18
N ASP A 92 5.68 -4.85 18.88
CA ASP A 92 5.35 -3.50 18.43
C ASP A 92 5.56 -3.43 16.91
N ILE A 93 4.50 -3.11 16.18
CA ILE A 93 4.48 -3.09 14.72
C ILE A 93 4.24 -1.67 14.26
N LEU A 94 5.24 -1.12 13.57
CA LEU A 94 5.26 0.24 13.05
C LEU A 94 5.23 0.21 11.53
N VAL A 95 4.31 0.96 10.93
CA VAL A 95 4.28 1.19 9.49
C VAL A 95 4.62 2.63 9.21
N TYR A 96 5.64 2.84 8.38
CA TYR A 96 6.14 4.14 7.98
C TYR A 96 5.79 4.45 6.53
N ASN A 97 5.77 5.74 6.21
CA ASN A 97 5.84 6.24 4.83
C ASN A 97 6.63 7.55 4.81
N GLY A 98 7.72 7.61 4.03
CA GLY A 98 8.56 8.81 3.94
C GLY A 98 9.21 9.18 5.29
N GLY A 99 9.53 8.19 6.11
CA GLY A 99 10.14 8.36 7.44
C GLY A 99 9.18 8.70 8.57
N GLU A 100 7.89 8.91 8.30
CA GLU A 100 6.88 9.15 9.35
C GLU A 100 6.08 7.88 9.66
N ILE A 101 5.81 7.62 10.93
CA ILE A 101 4.91 6.54 11.35
C ILE A 101 3.50 6.90 10.89
N VAL A 102 2.97 6.15 9.94
CA VAL A 102 1.58 6.30 9.50
C VAL A 102 0.65 5.46 10.35
N ARG A 103 1.10 4.31 10.87
CA ARG A 103 0.30 3.43 11.74
C ARG A 103 1.19 2.66 12.71
N GLN A 104 0.61 2.31 13.85
CA GLN A 104 1.24 1.49 14.87
C GLN A 104 0.19 0.54 15.47
N GLY A 105 0.62 -0.65 15.87
CA GLY A 105 -0.13 -1.49 16.79
C GLY A 105 0.77 -2.39 17.62
N ILE A 106 0.36 -2.61 18.86
CA ILE A 106 1.03 -3.48 19.81
C ILE A 106 0.11 -4.67 20.04
N THR A 107 0.67 -5.89 20.04
CA THR A 107 -0.14 -7.10 20.18
C THR A 107 0.56 -8.19 20.99
N SER A 108 -0.26 -8.94 21.71
CA SER A 108 0.02 -10.25 22.31
C SER A 108 -1.08 -11.27 21.91
N SER A 109 -1.84 -10.96 20.86
CA SER A 109 -2.96 -11.74 20.34
C SER A 109 -2.60 -12.39 19.02
N ARG A 110 -3.26 -13.51 18.70
CA ARG A 110 -3.01 -14.36 17.52
C ARG A 110 -3.02 -13.64 16.16
N ASP A 111 -3.55 -12.44 16.07
CA ASP A 111 -3.42 -11.55 14.93
C ASP A 111 -3.34 -10.09 15.39
N LEU A 112 -2.91 -9.21 14.48
CA LEU A 112 -3.07 -7.77 14.60
C LEU A 112 -3.59 -7.21 13.28
N THR A 113 -4.66 -6.41 13.34
CA THR A 113 -5.18 -5.71 12.15
C THR A 113 -5.06 -4.20 12.32
N LEU A 114 -4.36 -3.56 11.37
CA LEU A 114 -4.24 -2.11 11.26
C LEU A 114 -5.16 -1.61 10.13
N TYR A 115 -6.01 -0.63 10.43
CA TYR A 115 -6.92 -0.05 9.45
C TYR A 115 -6.37 1.26 8.86
N ASN A 116 -6.75 1.53 7.61
CA ASN A 116 -6.41 2.76 6.90
C ASN A 116 -4.89 3.01 6.79
N VAL A 117 -4.08 1.98 6.62
CA VAL A 117 -2.62 2.08 6.44
C VAL A 117 -2.30 2.69 5.09
N VAL A 118 -1.58 3.81 5.07
CA VAL A 118 -1.20 4.48 3.82
C VAL A 118 0.14 3.95 3.33
N ILE A 119 0.16 3.34 2.14
CA ILE A 119 1.37 2.92 1.43
C ILE A 119 1.65 3.93 0.33
N GLY A 120 2.67 4.76 0.55
CA GLY A 120 3.04 5.87 -0.34
C GLY A 120 4.36 5.61 -1.06
N ASP A 121 5.19 6.63 -1.19
CA ASP A 121 6.43 6.59 -1.99
C ASP A 121 7.54 5.74 -1.36
N GLU A 122 7.64 5.77 -0.04
CA GLU A 122 8.74 5.17 0.73
C GLU A 122 8.18 4.43 1.95
N PRO A 123 7.41 3.35 1.74
CA PRO A 123 6.86 2.57 2.84
C PRO A 123 7.97 1.78 3.55
N LEU A 124 7.77 1.48 4.83
CA LEU A 124 8.59 0.54 5.59
C LEU A 124 7.74 -0.07 6.70
N ILE A 125 7.87 -1.37 6.90
CA ILE A 125 7.34 -2.07 8.08
C ILE A 125 8.50 -2.34 9.02
N GLN A 126 8.36 -1.98 10.29
CA GLN A 126 9.29 -2.35 11.34
C GLN A 126 8.54 -3.13 12.40
N ILE A 127 9.12 -4.26 12.83
CA ILE A 127 8.58 -5.11 13.87
C ILE A 127 9.65 -5.27 14.94
N ASP A 128 9.31 -4.89 16.17
CA ASP A 128 10.16 -5.00 17.34
C ASP A 128 9.56 -5.99 18.34
N ALA A 129 10.41 -6.77 19.01
CA ALA A 129 10.00 -7.73 20.03
C ALA A 129 10.21 -7.17 21.46
N GLY A 130 9.35 -7.58 22.40
CA GLY A 130 9.60 -7.45 23.84
C GLY A 130 9.07 -6.19 24.52
N TYR A 131 7.88 -5.72 24.15
CA TYR A 131 7.17 -4.64 24.85
C TYR A 131 6.48 -5.11 26.14
#